data_AF-A0A356BZR8-F1
#
_entry.id   AF-A0A356BZR8-F1
#
_cell.length_a   1.000
_cell.length_b   1.000
_cell.length_c   1.000
_cell.angle_alpha   90.00
_cell.angle_beta   90.00
_cell.angle_gamma   90.00
#
_symmetry.space_group_name_H-M   'P 1'
#
loop_
_entity.id
_entity.type
_entity.pdbx_description
1 polymer ?
#
loop_
_entity_poly.entity_id
_entity_poly.type
_entity_poly.pdbx_seq_one_letter_code
_entity_poly.pdbx_strand_id
1 'polypeptide(L)'
;EDTKKPRGLGKNSEWALRVETQMAGFDVQASFFSGFEPLPGLEMVLTLNPELGVPVPTLQGTYRRQNFAGLAATGTIGPVGVWGEVTYGGPSKFSASENPLEVARIPLSINEKYLQAVIGGDYTFSVGNGLLVQAQYIYRGQGSLMEPYVMPNLETGEPGEIEKAHYLYGRLGYDFSPSSSAEVVVLHGFKEEGGIIRPAYTHRFPNSIQLQLSLITPYGDESISSLGTRGQVAVTYRF
;
A
#
# COMPACT_ATOMS: atom_id res chain seq x y z
N GLU A 1 -23.10 -2.44 1.38
CA GLU A 1 -22.69 -1.83 2.67
C GLU A 1 -22.55 -2.82 3.83
N ASP A 2 -22.91 -4.12 3.69
CA ASP A 2 -23.01 -5.03 4.85
C ASP A 2 -21.87 -6.03 5.07
N THR A 3 -20.82 -6.02 4.24
CA THR A 3 -19.72 -7.00 4.39
C THR A 3 -18.89 -6.71 5.65
N LYS A 4 -19.00 -7.56 6.67
CA LYS A 4 -18.23 -7.45 7.91
C LYS A 4 -16.99 -8.33 7.86
N LYS A 5 -15.85 -7.78 8.29
CA LYS A 5 -14.62 -8.56 8.48
C LYS A 5 -14.88 -9.69 9.50
N PRO A 6 -14.42 -10.93 9.25
CA PRO A 6 -14.57 -12.03 10.19
C PRO A 6 -13.97 -11.68 11.56
N ARG A 7 -14.66 -12.08 12.64
CA ARG A 7 -14.25 -11.85 14.03
C ARG A 7 -14.34 -13.15 14.82
N GLY A 8 -13.53 -13.27 15.88
CA GLY A 8 -13.54 -14.41 16.80
C GLY A 8 -12.33 -15.33 16.68
N LEU A 9 -12.26 -16.32 17.57
CA LEU A 9 -11.17 -17.28 17.64
C LEU A 9 -11.36 -18.47 16.68
N GLY A 10 -10.28 -19.15 16.33
CA GLY A 10 -10.29 -20.35 15.48
C GLY A 10 -10.15 -19.99 14.00
N LYS A 11 -11.15 -20.34 13.17
CA LYS A 11 -11.10 -20.12 11.72
C LYS A 11 -11.01 -18.64 11.32
N ASN A 12 -11.48 -17.74 12.20
CA ASN A 12 -11.46 -16.29 12.00
C ASN A 12 -10.21 -15.60 12.61
N SER A 13 -9.30 -16.37 13.21
CA SER A 13 -8.07 -15.83 13.78
C SER A 13 -7.06 -15.46 12.70
N GLU A 14 -6.49 -14.27 12.83
CA GLU A 14 -5.30 -13.84 12.10
C GLU A 14 -4.06 -14.14 12.93
N TRP A 15 -2.98 -14.57 12.29
CA TRP A 15 -1.73 -14.86 12.97
C TRP A 15 -0.55 -14.50 12.08
N ALA A 16 0.54 -14.12 12.74
CA ALA A 16 1.80 -13.78 12.10
C ALA A 16 2.93 -14.45 12.88
N LEU A 17 3.89 -15.00 12.16
CA LEU A 17 5.16 -15.47 12.71
C LEU A 17 6.28 -14.68 12.06
N ARG A 18 7.23 -14.20 12.87
CA ARG A 18 8.46 -13.58 12.40
C ARG A 18 9.64 -14.20 13.12
N VAL A 19 10.65 -14.57 12.35
CA VAL A 19 11.95 -15.02 12.85
C VAL A 19 13.00 -14.05 12.33
N GLU A 20 13.92 -13.66 13.20
CA GLU A 20 14.95 -12.68 12.91
C GLU A 20 16.31 -13.22 13.35
N THR A 21 17.35 -12.93 12.56
CA THR A 21 18.73 -13.21 12.90
C THR A 21 19.64 -12.14 12.32
N GLN A 22 20.88 -12.10 12.77
CA GLN A 22 21.88 -11.19 12.23
C GLN A 22 22.91 -12.00 11.43
N MET A 23 23.14 -11.62 10.17
CA MET A 23 24.09 -12.29 9.29
C MET A 23 24.92 -11.24 8.52
N ALA A 24 26.25 -11.31 8.67
CA ALA A 24 27.19 -10.44 7.97
C ALA A 24 26.91 -8.91 8.11
N GLY A 25 26.43 -8.48 9.29
CA GLY A 25 26.11 -7.07 9.56
C GLY A 25 24.73 -6.64 9.07
N PHE A 26 23.91 -7.56 8.59
CA PHE A 26 22.51 -7.35 8.24
C PHE A 26 21.60 -8.04 9.24
N ASP A 27 20.52 -7.36 9.60
CA ASP A 27 19.37 -7.96 10.28
C ASP A 27 18.48 -8.57 9.20
N VAL A 28 18.33 -9.89 9.23
CA VAL A 28 17.56 -10.67 8.26
C VAL A 28 16.33 -11.23 8.94
N GLN A 29 15.18 -11.03 8.32
CA GLN A 29 13.88 -11.44 8.82
C GLN A 29 13.21 -12.37 7.80
N ALA A 30 12.61 -13.44 8.32
CA ALA A 30 11.63 -14.24 7.60
C ALA A 30 10.30 -14.12 8.32
N SER A 31 9.23 -13.91 7.56
CA SER A 31 7.89 -13.74 8.11
C SER A 31 6.86 -14.56 7.35
N PHE A 32 5.82 -14.95 8.07
CA PHE A 32 4.61 -15.49 7.49
C PHE A 32 3.40 -14.86 8.15
N PHE A 33 2.45 -14.43 7.35
CA PHE A 33 1.18 -13.88 7.79
C PHE A 33 0.04 -14.69 7.19
N SER A 34 -0.95 -15.00 8.02
CA SER A 34 -2.24 -15.50 7.57
C SER A 34 -3.32 -14.65 8.21
N GLY A 35 -4.18 -14.03 7.41
CA GLY A 35 -5.28 -13.21 7.93
C GLY A 35 -6.33 -12.96 6.87
N PHE A 36 -7.06 -11.86 6.98
CA PHE A 36 -8.00 -11.42 5.95
C PHE A 36 -7.49 -10.16 5.27
N GLU A 37 -7.99 -9.92 4.07
CA GLU A 37 -7.73 -8.67 3.36
C GLU A 37 -8.10 -7.44 4.22
N PRO A 38 -7.35 -6.33 4.11
CA PRO A 38 -7.64 -5.12 4.87
C PRO A 38 -8.93 -4.43 4.40
N LEU A 39 -9.20 -4.51 3.08
CA LEU A 39 -10.44 -4.09 2.44
C LEU A 39 -11.11 -5.32 1.82
N PRO A 40 -12.44 -5.35 1.68
CA PRO A 40 -13.09 -6.46 1.00
C PRO A 40 -12.65 -6.50 -0.46
N GLY A 41 -12.31 -7.69 -0.95
CA GLY A 41 -12.23 -7.94 -2.38
C GLY A 41 -13.61 -7.73 -3.00
N LEU A 42 -13.64 -7.14 -4.21
CA LEU A 42 -14.88 -6.89 -4.93
C LEU A 42 -15.00 -7.81 -6.14
N GLU A 43 -16.21 -8.26 -6.41
CA GLU A 43 -16.60 -8.98 -7.62
C GLU A 43 -17.93 -8.45 -8.15
N MET A 44 -18.07 -8.44 -9.48
CA MET A 44 -19.34 -8.23 -10.16
C MET A 44 -20.03 -9.58 -10.34
N VAL A 45 -21.24 -9.71 -9.83
CA VAL A 45 -22.08 -10.91 -9.98
C VAL A 45 -23.18 -10.60 -10.98
N LEU A 46 -23.22 -11.36 -12.07
CA LEU A 46 -24.27 -11.29 -13.08
C LEU A 46 -25.31 -12.35 -12.77
N THR A 47 -26.53 -11.92 -12.42
CA THR A 47 -27.65 -12.83 -12.13
C THR A 47 -28.72 -12.68 -13.18
N LEU A 48 -29.18 -13.78 -13.77
CA LEU A 48 -30.30 -13.79 -14.70
C LEU A 48 -31.57 -13.37 -13.96
N ASN A 49 -32.19 -12.28 -14.40
CA ASN A 49 -33.51 -11.89 -13.93
C ASN A 49 -34.57 -12.67 -14.72
N PRO A 50 -35.36 -13.57 -14.08
CA PRO A 50 -36.36 -14.39 -14.80
C PRO A 50 -37.49 -13.58 -15.44
N GLU A 51 -37.80 -12.38 -14.93
CA GLU A 51 -38.85 -11.51 -15.45
C GLU A 51 -38.40 -10.71 -16.67
N LEU A 52 -37.13 -10.29 -16.67
CA LEU A 52 -36.55 -9.47 -17.75
C LEU A 52 -35.80 -10.32 -18.79
N GLY A 53 -35.46 -11.56 -18.47
CA GLY A 53 -34.69 -12.47 -19.32
C GLY A 53 -33.24 -12.02 -19.57
N VAL A 54 -32.75 -11.01 -18.85
CA VAL A 54 -31.40 -10.46 -19.01
C VAL A 54 -30.58 -10.55 -17.73
N PRO A 55 -29.24 -10.70 -17.82
CA PRO A 55 -28.37 -10.61 -16.65
C PRO A 55 -28.39 -9.20 -16.05
N VAL A 56 -28.54 -9.12 -14.73
CA VAL A 56 -28.47 -7.88 -13.95
C VAL A 56 -27.17 -7.89 -13.14
N PRO A 57 -26.32 -6.85 -13.27
CA PRO A 57 -25.08 -6.77 -12.51
C PRO A 57 -25.33 -6.31 -11.07
N THR A 58 -24.67 -6.96 -10.13
CA THR A 58 -24.59 -6.54 -8.72
C THR A 58 -23.15 -6.55 -8.26
N LEU A 59 -22.77 -5.62 -7.37
CA LEU A 59 -21.45 -5.60 -6.76
C LEU A 59 -21.49 -6.30 -5.41
N GLN A 60 -20.62 -7.27 -5.22
CA GLN A 60 -20.48 -8.00 -3.95
C GLN A 60 -19.06 -7.83 -3.40
N GLY A 61 -18.97 -7.62 -2.09
CA GLY A 61 -17.71 -7.51 -1.37
C GLY A 61 -17.51 -8.69 -0.43
N THR A 62 -16.33 -9.28 -0.42
CA THR A 62 -15.96 -10.41 0.43
C THR A 62 -14.59 -10.20 1.07
N TYR A 63 -14.49 -10.37 2.38
CA TYR A 63 -13.19 -10.45 3.06
C TYR A 63 -12.60 -11.84 2.87
N ARG A 64 -11.65 -11.99 1.94
CA ARG A 64 -11.04 -13.29 1.67
C ARG A 64 -9.87 -13.53 2.62
N ARG A 65 -9.62 -14.80 2.94
CA ARG A 65 -8.41 -15.19 3.64
C ARG A 65 -7.22 -14.88 2.74
N GLN A 66 -6.13 -14.36 3.28
CA GLN A 66 -4.88 -14.14 2.56
C GLN A 66 -3.70 -14.70 3.34
N ASN A 67 -2.69 -15.15 2.61
CA ASN A 67 -1.44 -15.64 3.19
C ASN A 67 -0.26 -15.00 2.49
N PHE A 68 0.73 -14.56 3.25
CA PHE A 68 1.99 -14.00 2.75
C PHE A 68 3.17 -14.67 3.43
N ALA A 69 4.18 -15.01 2.65
CA ALA A 69 5.52 -15.27 3.13
C ALA A 69 6.41 -14.12 2.70
N GLY A 70 7.28 -13.66 3.61
CA GLY A 70 8.15 -12.53 3.40
C GLY A 70 9.59 -12.79 3.83
N LEU A 71 10.51 -12.16 3.13
CA LEU A 71 11.90 -12.01 3.54
C LEU A 71 12.24 -10.52 3.55
N ALA A 72 12.90 -10.07 4.60
CA ALA A 72 13.42 -8.71 4.67
C ALA A 72 14.86 -8.74 5.17
N ALA A 73 15.65 -7.77 4.73
CA ALA A 73 16.99 -7.54 5.24
C ALA A 73 17.21 -6.03 5.37
N THR A 74 17.86 -5.61 6.45
CA THR A 74 18.28 -4.23 6.67
C THR A 74 19.70 -4.22 7.23
N GLY A 75 20.50 -3.24 6.85
CA GLY A 75 21.89 -3.16 7.27
C GLY A 75 22.57 -1.91 6.74
N THR A 76 23.90 -1.94 6.76
CA THR A 76 24.72 -0.83 6.27
C THR A 76 25.77 -1.34 5.29
N ILE A 77 25.99 -0.59 4.21
CA ILE A 77 27.10 -0.79 3.29
C ILE A 77 27.97 0.47 3.36
N GLY A 78 29.06 0.39 4.12
CA GLY A 78 29.84 1.57 4.48
C GLY A 78 28.98 2.55 5.29
N PRO A 79 28.85 3.83 4.87
CA PRO A 79 28.03 4.81 5.57
C PRO A 79 26.56 4.87 5.08
N VAL A 80 26.17 4.00 4.14
CA VAL A 80 24.83 3.98 3.54
C VAL A 80 23.99 2.93 4.24
N GLY A 81 22.83 3.34 4.78
CA GLY A 81 21.79 2.41 5.22
C GLY A 81 21.11 1.79 4.01
N VAL A 82 20.85 0.48 4.04
CA VAL A 82 20.16 -0.23 2.96
C VAL A 82 19.14 -1.19 3.54
N TRP A 83 18.01 -1.33 2.85
CA TRP A 83 17.01 -2.33 3.19
C TRP A 83 16.36 -2.89 1.94
N GLY A 84 15.85 -4.10 2.07
CA GLY A 84 15.04 -4.75 1.07
C GLY A 84 14.01 -5.65 1.72
N GLU A 85 12.82 -5.71 1.12
CA GLU A 85 11.75 -6.61 1.50
C GLU A 85 11.17 -7.24 0.24
N VAL A 86 10.86 -8.53 0.31
CA VAL A 86 10.12 -9.24 -0.73
C VAL A 86 9.05 -10.09 -0.06
N THR A 87 7.81 -9.98 -0.55
CA THR A 87 6.70 -10.80 -0.07
C THR A 87 6.00 -11.45 -1.25
N TYR A 88 5.62 -12.71 -1.07
CA TYR A 88 4.82 -13.46 -2.04
C TYR A 88 3.65 -14.12 -1.35
N GLY A 89 2.48 -13.94 -1.93
CA GLY A 89 1.24 -14.34 -1.30
C GLY A 89 0.05 -13.73 -1.99
N GLY A 90 -1.10 -13.82 -1.35
CA GLY A 90 -2.31 -13.23 -1.90
C GLY A 90 -3.57 -13.77 -1.25
N PRO A 91 -4.72 -13.22 -1.63
CA PRO A 91 -6.02 -13.71 -1.20
C PRO A 91 -6.30 -15.10 -1.79
N SER A 92 -7.11 -15.88 -1.09
CA SER A 92 -7.82 -17.01 -1.67
C SER A 92 -8.70 -16.52 -2.82
N LYS A 93 -8.91 -17.37 -3.82
CA LYS A 93 -9.81 -17.04 -4.93
C LYS A 93 -11.24 -16.84 -4.43
N PHE A 94 -12.01 -15.99 -5.09
CA PHE A 94 -13.46 -15.97 -4.91
C PHE A 94 -14.05 -17.36 -5.15
N SER A 95 -15.07 -17.72 -4.37
CA SER A 95 -15.78 -18.98 -4.53
C SER A 95 -16.54 -19.00 -5.86
N ALA A 96 -16.62 -20.18 -6.49
CA ALA A 96 -17.52 -20.38 -7.62
C ALA A 96 -18.99 -20.19 -7.18
N SER A 97 -19.85 -19.77 -8.10
CA SER A 97 -21.28 -19.69 -7.82
C SER A 97 -21.86 -21.09 -7.59
N GLU A 98 -22.66 -21.21 -6.53
CA GLU A 98 -23.53 -22.37 -6.29
C GLU A 98 -24.99 -22.09 -6.74
N ASN A 99 -25.29 -20.85 -7.16
CA ASN A 99 -26.61 -20.41 -7.57
C ASN A 99 -26.80 -20.58 -9.09
N PRO A 100 -27.78 -21.39 -9.55
CA PRO A 100 -28.01 -21.64 -10.97
C PRO A 100 -28.48 -20.42 -11.77
N LEU A 101 -28.93 -19.35 -11.11
CA LEU A 101 -29.30 -18.10 -11.76
C LEU A 101 -28.11 -17.14 -11.91
N GLU A 102 -26.99 -17.36 -11.22
CA GLU A 102 -25.76 -16.59 -11.41
C GLU A 102 -25.03 -17.12 -12.64
N VAL A 103 -25.00 -16.30 -13.70
CA VAL A 103 -24.39 -16.68 -14.97
C VAL A 103 -22.90 -16.38 -15.02
N ALA A 104 -22.42 -15.43 -14.22
CA ALA A 104 -20.99 -15.12 -14.09
C ALA A 104 -20.68 -14.41 -12.76
N ARG A 105 -19.43 -14.61 -12.27
CA ARG A 105 -18.82 -13.84 -11.20
C ARG A 105 -17.46 -13.36 -11.67
N ILE A 106 -17.30 -12.04 -11.73
CA ILE A 106 -16.14 -11.40 -12.35
C ILE A 106 -15.38 -10.64 -11.26
N PRO A 107 -14.21 -11.15 -10.83
CA PRO A 107 -13.34 -10.43 -9.89
C PRO A 107 -12.98 -9.04 -10.40
N LEU A 108 -13.16 -8.03 -9.54
CA LEU A 108 -12.72 -6.65 -9.78
C LEU A 108 -11.43 -6.34 -9.02
N SER A 109 -11.08 -7.14 -8.02
CA SER A 109 -9.83 -7.07 -7.25
C SER A 109 -8.92 -8.26 -7.54
N ILE A 110 -7.64 -8.14 -7.18
CA ILE A 110 -6.64 -9.19 -7.34
C ILE A 110 -7.17 -10.54 -6.81
N ASN A 111 -7.13 -11.56 -7.66
CA ASN A 111 -7.74 -12.88 -7.38
C ASN A 111 -6.71 -14.02 -7.48
N GLU A 112 -5.45 -13.66 -7.33
CA GLU A 112 -4.33 -14.59 -7.43
C GLU A 112 -3.19 -14.15 -6.52
N LYS A 113 -2.15 -14.99 -6.46
CA LYS A 113 -0.94 -14.66 -5.73
C LYS A 113 -0.11 -13.66 -6.52
N TYR A 114 0.49 -12.72 -5.82
CA TYR A 114 1.34 -11.70 -6.37
C TYR A 114 2.59 -11.52 -5.53
N LEU A 115 3.59 -10.91 -6.16
CA LEU A 115 4.83 -10.52 -5.54
C LEU A 115 4.75 -9.02 -5.17
N GLN A 116 5.26 -8.65 -4.00
CA GLN A 116 5.60 -7.28 -3.67
C GLN A 116 7.07 -7.22 -3.30
N ALA A 117 7.72 -6.10 -3.62
CA ALA A 117 9.09 -5.89 -3.23
C ALA A 117 9.35 -4.43 -2.92
N VAL A 118 10.27 -4.18 -1.99
CA VAL A 118 10.84 -2.87 -1.73
C VAL A 118 12.34 -3.01 -1.69
N ILE A 119 13.05 -2.02 -2.21
CA ILE A 119 14.48 -1.86 -1.99
C ILE A 119 14.76 -0.38 -1.81
N GLY A 120 15.54 -0.04 -0.81
CA GLY A 120 15.85 1.34 -0.51
C GLY A 120 17.17 1.51 0.21
N GLY A 121 17.54 2.78 0.35
CA GLY A 121 18.68 3.16 1.13
C GLY A 121 18.59 4.61 1.57
N ASP A 122 19.45 4.95 2.52
CA ASP A 122 19.59 6.29 3.03
C ASP A 122 21.05 6.64 3.29
N TYR A 123 21.35 7.93 3.19
CA TYR A 123 22.64 8.49 3.50
C TYR A 123 22.48 9.90 4.06
N THR A 124 23.25 10.21 5.10
CA THR A 124 23.29 11.56 5.66
C THR A 124 24.57 12.27 5.20
N PHE A 125 24.42 13.25 4.32
CA PHE A 125 25.52 14.10 3.88
C PHE A 125 25.91 15.08 4.97
N SER A 126 27.23 15.27 5.17
CA SER A 126 27.80 16.23 6.12
C SER A 126 27.71 17.69 5.63
N VAL A 127 26.52 18.11 5.21
CA VAL A 127 26.20 19.50 4.86
C VAL A 127 25.49 20.13 6.04
N GLY A 128 26.05 21.20 6.61
CA GLY A 128 25.49 21.84 7.81
C GLY A 128 25.38 20.86 8.98
N ASN A 129 24.18 20.68 9.53
CA ASN A 129 23.92 19.73 10.62
C ASN A 129 23.58 18.30 10.14
N GLY A 130 23.65 18.06 8.82
CA GLY A 130 23.29 16.77 8.21
C GLY A 130 22.09 16.92 7.27
N LEU A 131 22.29 16.56 6.01
CA LEU A 131 21.22 16.40 5.02
C LEU A 131 20.96 14.91 4.82
N LEU A 132 19.83 14.42 5.33
CA LEU A 132 19.35 13.07 5.06
C LEU A 132 18.78 13.00 3.65
N VAL A 133 19.25 12.03 2.88
CA VAL A 133 18.66 11.62 1.61
C VAL A 133 18.26 10.16 1.72
N GLN A 134 16.99 9.90 1.44
CA GLN A 134 16.42 8.56 1.47
C GLN A 134 15.71 8.32 0.14
N ALA A 135 15.88 7.13 -0.43
CA ALA A 135 15.14 6.70 -1.61
C ALA A 135 14.76 5.23 -1.49
N GLN A 136 13.59 4.86 -1.99
CA GLN A 136 13.21 3.46 -2.16
C GLN A 136 12.36 3.27 -3.41
N TYR A 137 12.59 2.14 -4.05
CA TYR A 137 11.77 1.63 -5.12
C TYR A 137 10.79 0.59 -4.56
N ILE A 138 9.52 0.70 -4.97
CA ILE A 138 8.42 -0.14 -4.49
C ILE A 138 7.79 -0.81 -5.71
N TYR A 139 7.76 -2.13 -5.72
CA TYR A 139 7.03 -2.94 -6.68
C TYR A 139 5.79 -3.55 -6.04
N ARG A 140 4.63 -3.37 -6.67
CA ARG A 140 3.35 -3.92 -6.24
C ARG A 140 2.74 -4.77 -7.35
N GLY A 141 2.79 -6.09 -7.19
CA GLY A 141 2.17 -7.01 -8.14
C GLY A 141 0.63 -7.06 -8.07
N GLN A 142 0.01 -6.42 -7.08
CA GLN A 142 -1.44 -6.40 -6.87
C GLN A 142 -2.15 -5.20 -7.50
N GLY A 143 -1.44 -4.39 -8.29
CA GLY A 143 -2.00 -3.19 -8.89
C GLY A 143 -1.61 -1.88 -8.24
N SER A 144 -2.29 -0.81 -8.67
CA SER A 144 -2.10 0.57 -8.24
C SER A 144 -2.50 0.78 -6.77
N LEU A 145 -1.91 1.79 -6.10
CA LEU A 145 -2.35 2.28 -4.79
C LEU A 145 -3.64 3.10 -4.91
N MET A 146 -3.83 3.77 -6.05
CA MET A 146 -4.96 4.64 -6.32
C MET A 146 -6.12 3.87 -6.95
N GLU A 147 -5.81 2.84 -7.75
CA GLU A 147 -6.78 2.01 -8.47
C GLU A 147 -6.63 0.52 -8.08
N PRO A 148 -7.12 0.12 -6.90
CA PRO A 148 -7.06 -1.27 -6.44
C PRO A 148 -8.10 -2.18 -7.11
N TYR A 149 -9.06 -1.60 -7.84
CA TYR A 149 -10.12 -2.32 -8.53
C TYR A 149 -10.12 -1.99 -10.02
N VAL A 150 -10.40 -2.98 -10.85
CA VAL A 150 -10.46 -2.86 -12.31
C VAL A 150 -11.86 -3.18 -12.81
N MET A 151 -12.33 -2.41 -13.79
CA MET A 151 -13.62 -2.68 -14.42
C MET A 151 -13.52 -3.91 -15.32
N PRO A 152 -14.55 -4.76 -15.36
CA PRO A 152 -14.54 -5.95 -16.19
C PRO A 152 -14.80 -5.60 -17.66
N ASN A 153 -14.35 -6.46 -18.57
CA ASN A 153 -14.76 -6.36 -19.96
C ASN A 153 -16.19 -6.91 -20.08
N LEU A 154 -17.17 -6.02 -20.28
CA LEU A 154 -18.59 -6.40 -20.36
C LEU A 154 -18.94 -7.17 -21.63
N GLU A 155 -18.13 -7.10 -22.68
CA GLU A 155 -18.35 -7.83 -23.94
C GLU A 155 -17.86 -9.28 -23.83
N THR A 156 -16.71 -9.51 -23.17
CA THR A 156 -16.14 -10.86 -22.99
C THR A 156 -16.54 -11.53 -21.68
N GLY A 157 -17.03 -10.76 -20.71
CA GLY A 157 -17.33 -11.25 -19.36
C GLY A 157 -16.08 -11.55 -18.53
N GLU A 158 -14.92 -11.05 -18.95
CA GLU A 158 -13.63 -11.32 -18.31
C GLU A 158 -13.27 -10.24 -17.27
N PRO A 159 -12.49 -10.60 -16.24
CA PRO A 159 -11.92 -9.62 -15.31
C PRO A 159 -11.08 -8.58 -16.04
N GLY A 160 -11.09 -7.34 -15.54
CA GLY A 160 -10.12 -6.35 -15.98
C GLY A 160 -8.69 -6.79 -15.68
N GLU A 161 -7.73 -6.29 -16.44
CA GLU A 161 -6.32 -6.59 -16.20
C GLU A 161 -5.78 -5.75 -15.04
N ILE A 162 -5.23 -6.42 -14.02
CA ILE A 162 -4.55 -5.75 -12.91
C ILE A 162 -3.08 -5.63 -13.26
N GLU A 163 -2.74 -4.49 -13.86
CA GLU A 163 -1.35 -4.19 -14.19
C GLU A 163 -0.53 -3.91 -12.92
N LYS A 164 0.67 -4.48 -12.88
CA LYS A 164 1.64 -4.29 -11.80
C LYS A 164 2.01 -2.81 -11.71
N ALA A 165 2.16 -2.31 -10.48
CA ALA A 165 2.51 -0.92 -10.24
C ALA A 165 3.92 -0.78 -9.65
N HIS A 166 4.56 0.31 -10.02
CA HIS A 166 5.90 0.69 -9.58
C HIS A 166 5.83 2.08 -8.98
N TYR A 167 6.54 2.27 -7.86
CA TYR A 167 6.64 3.57 -7.21
C TYR A 167 8.08 3.89 -6.85
N LEU A 168 8.40 5.18 -6.90
CA LEU A 168 9.60 5.75 -6.33
C LEU A 168 9.21 6.64 -5.16
N TYR A 169 9.75 6.33 -3.99
CA TYR A 169 9.67 7.21 -2.83
C TYR A 169 11.03 7.88 -2.61
N GLY A 170 11.01 9.17 -2.33
CA GLY A 170 12.17 9.96 -1.94
C GLY A 170 11.86 10.79 -0.71
N ARG A 171 12.84 10.95 0.18
CA ARG A 171 12.77 11.88 1.30
C ARG A 171 14.08 12.63 1.43
N LEU A 172 13.97 13.95 1.52
CA LEU A 172 15.05 14.86 1.91
C LEU A 172 14.72 15.39 3.29
N GLY A 173 15.64 15.30 4.24
CA GLY A 173 15.45 15.80 5.60
C GLY A 173 16.64 16.65 6.04
N TYR A 174 16.38 17.78 6.68
CA TYR A 174 17.43 18.68 7.17
C TYR A 174 17.06 19.27 8.53
N ASP A 175 17.98 19.16 9.48
CA ASP A 175 17.85 19.77 10.80
C ASP A 175 18.56 21.15 10.81
N PHE A 176 17.81 22.24 10.94
CA PHE A 176 18.38 23.58 11.07
C PHE A 176 18.95 23.79 12.48
N SER A 177 18.29 23.21 13.48
CA SER A 177 18.68 23.24 14.88
C SER A 177 18.05 22.03 15.61
N PRO A 178 18.43 21.75 16.86
CA PRO A 178 17.76 20.71 17.66
C PRO A 178 16.24 20.89 17.78
N SER A 179 15.75 22.13 17.63
CA SER A 179 14.33 22.47 17.71
C SER A 179 13.65 22.61 16.36
N SER A 180 14.36 22.61 15.24
CA SER A 180 13.77 22.99 13.95
C SER A 180 14.30 22.14 12.80
N SER A 181 13.38 21.53 12.04
CA SER A 181 13.72 20.64 10.92
C SER A 181 12.76 20.84 9.76
N ALA A 182 13.24 20.64 8.54
CA ALA A 182 12.40 20.53 7.35
C ALA A 182 12.59 19.19 6.67
N GLU A 183 11.55 18.73 6.01
CA GLU A 183 11.63 17.57 5.13
C GLU A 183 10.78 17.78 3.88
N VAL A 184 11.17 17.13 2.79
CA VAL A 184 10.35 16.99 1.59
C VAL A 184 10.24 15.51 1.30
N VAL A 185 9.01 15.02 1.22
CA VAL A 185 8.71 13.65 0.80
C VAL A 185 8.11 13.68 -0.61
N VAL A 186 8.54 12.77 -1.46
CA VAL A 186 7.99 12.56 -2.81
C VAL A 186 7.59 11.10 -2.92
N LEU A 187 6.38 10.84 -3.41
CA LEU A 187 5.94 9.53 -3.86
C LEU A 187 5.48 9.65 -5.30
N HIS A 188 6.16 8.99 -6.21
CA HIS A 188 5.84 8.95 -7.63
C HIS A 188 5.35 7.55 -8.00
N GLY A 189 4.20 7.45 -8.66
CA GLY A 189 3.71 6.24 -9.31
C GLY A 189 3.93 6.32 -10.81
N PHE A 190 4.59 5.31 -11.37
CA PHE A 190 4.89 5.26 -12.80
C PHE A 190 3.66 4.90 -13.63
N LYS A 191 2.74 4.09 -13.07
CA LYS A 191 1.51 3.70 -13.76
C LYS A 191 0.55 4.89 -13.87
N GLU A 192 0.45 5.67 -12.80
CA GLU A 192 -0.46 6.80 -12.72
C GLU A 192 0.16 8.10 -13.28
N GLU A 193 1.39 8.02 -13.82
CA GLU A 193 2.14 9.16 -14.37
C GLU A 193 2.15 10.40 -13.44
N GLY A 194 2.18 10.15 -12.14
CA GLY A 194 1.86 11.17 -11.14
C GLY A 194 2.26 10.79 -9.74
N GLY A 195 1.92 11.63 -8.77
CA GLY A 195 2.39 11.44 -7.41
C GLY A 195 2.02 12.55 -6.45
N ILE A 196 2.66 12.53 -5.29
CA ILE A 196 2.48 13.50 -4.22
C ILE A 196 3.83 14.03 -3.78
N ILE A 197 3.93 15.35 -3.63
CA ILE A 197 5.05 16.03 -2.98
C ILE A 197 4.55 16.63 -1.66
N ARG A 198 5.27 16.39 -0.58
CA ARG A 198 4.95 16.88 0.76
C ARG A 198 6.15 17.59 1.40
N PRO A 199 6.33 18.90 1.22
CA PRO A 199 7.17 19.69 2.10
C PRO A 199 6.53 19.79 3.49
N ALA A 200 7.35 19.67 4.53
CA ALA A 200 6.95 19.87 5.91
C ALA A 200 8.04 20.58 6.70
N TYR A 201 7.64 21.47 7.60
CA TYR A 201 8.49 22.10 8.59
C TYR A 201 8.00 21.70 9.98
N THR A 202 8.93 21.35 10.85
CA THR A 202 8.66 20.94 12.23
C THR A 202 9.44 21.83 13.19
N HIS A 203 8.74 22.39 14.17
CA HIS A 203 9.34 23.08 15.30
C HIS A 203 9.00 22.36 16.62
N ARG A 204 10.01 22.10 17.44
CA ARG A 204 9.93 21.44 18.74
C ARG A 204 10.15 22.48 19.82
N PHE A 205 9.10 22.73 20.59
CA PHE A 205 9.16 23.61 21.74
C PHE A 205 9.73 22.87 22.95
N PRO A 206 10.28 23.60 23.94
CA PRO A 206 10.52 23.04 25.26
C PRO A 206 9.25 22.40 25.83
N ASN A 207 9.40 21.38 26.70
CA ASN A 207 8.29 20.62 27.30
C ASN A 207 7.52 19.72 26.32
N SER A 208 8.21 19.19 25.31
CA SER A 208 7.74 18.10 24.46
C SER A 208 6.52 18.37 23.58
N ILE A 209 6.25 19.65 23.28
CA ILE A 209 5.28 20.06 22.27
C ILE A 209 5.99 20.19 20.93
N GLN A 210 5.41 19.62 19.88
CA GLN A 210 5.89 19.73 18.51
C GLN A 210 4.77 20.27 17.62
N LEU A 211 5.08 21.30 16.84
CA LEU A 211 4.24 21.83 15.78
C LEU A 211 4.82 21.44 14.43
N GLN A 212 4.00 20.88 13.56
CA GLN A 212 4.35 20.59 12.17
C GLN A 212 3.39 21.30 11.22
N LEU A 213 3.95 21.96 10.23
CA LEU A 213 3.25 22.56 9.10
C LEU A 213 3.64 21.80 7.84
N SER A 214 2.68 21.35 7.06
CA SER A 214 2.95 20.65 5.81
C SER A 214 1.97 21.04 4.71
N LEU A 215 2.42 20.92 3.47
CA LEU A 215 1.58 21.00 2.28
C LEU A 215 1.63 19.65 1.59
N ILE A 216 0.49 19.12 1.16
CA ILE A 216 0.39 17.91 0.35
C ILE A 216 -0.06 18.38 -1.03
N THR A 217 0.83 18.26 -2.02
CA THR A 217 0.56 18.69 -3.39
C THR A 217 0.62 17.49 -4.32
N PRO A 218 -0.53 17.03 -4.84
CA PRO A 218 -0.56 16.05 -5.91
C PRO A 218 -0.04 16.66 -7.22
N TYR A 219 0.56 15.85 -8.09
CA TYR A 219 1.05 16.25 -9.41
C TYR A 219 0.91 15.10 -10.41
N GLY A 220 1.06 15.40 -11.70
CA GLY A 220 0.97 14.44 -12.79
C GLY A 220 -0.40 14.49 -13.47
N ASP A 221 -0.89 13.32 -13.89
CA ASP A 221 -2.16 13.16 -14.59
C ASP A 221 -3.35 13.86 -13.89
N GLU A 222 -4.37 14.23 -14.64
CA GLU A 222 -5.55 15.00 -14.18
C GLU A 222 -6.30 14.25 -13.08
N SER A 223 -6.33 12.92 -13.15
CA SER A 223 -6.90 12.03 -12.13
C SER A 223 -6.29 12.24 -10.74
N ILE A 224 -5.00 12.58 -10.68
CA ILE A 224 -4.27 12.82 -9.43
C ILE A 224 -4.23 14.31 -9.09
N SER A 225 -3.87 15.16 -10.06
CA SER A 225 -3.68 16.60 -9.83
C SER A 225 -4.98 17.32 -9.43
N SER A 226 -6.15 16.80 -9.85
CA SER A 226 -7.47 17.30 -9.46
C SER A 226 -7.80 17.15 -7.97
N LEU A 227 -7.07 16.33 -7.21
CA LEU A 227 -7.25 16.16 -5.76
C LEU A 227 -6.94 17.44 -4.95
N GLY A 228 -6.22 18.39 -5.57
CA GLY A 228 -5.91 19.71 -5.02
C GLY A 228 -4.85 19.71 -3.92
N THR A 229 -4.22 20.87 -3.71
CA THR A 229 -3.25 21.06 -2.62
C THR A 229 -3.96 21.15 -1.27
N ARG A 230 -3.45 20.43 -0.28
CA ARG A 230 -3.97 20.44 1.10
C ARG A 230 -2.91 20.95 2.06
N GLY A 231 -3.26 21.94 2.87
CA GLY A 231 -2.46 22.35 4.02
C GLY A 231 -2.80 21.51 5.25
N GLN A 232 -1.79 21.12 6.02
CA GLN A 232 -1.97 20.41 7.27
C GLN A 232 -1.16 21.10 8.37
N VAL A 233 -1.79 21.21 9.54
CA VAL A 233 -1.18 21.65 10.79
C VAL A 233 -1.35 20.51 11.80
N ALA A 234 -0.26 20.04 12.39
CA ALA A 234 -0.27 18.99 13.40
C ALA A 234 0.42 19.48 14.66
N VAL A 235 -0.24 19.28 15.81
CA VAL A 235 0.33 19.51 17.13
C VAL A 235 0.45 18.16 17.82
N THR A 236 1.65 17.82 18.26
CA THR A 236 1.94 16.58 18.99
C THR A 236 2.51 16.90 20.35
N TYR A 237 2.02 16.22 21.38
CA TYR A 237 2.59 16.26 22.73
C TYR A 237 3.14 14.87 23.06
N ARG A 238 4.41 14.77 23.48
CA ARG A 238 5.06 13.50 23.85
C ARG A 238 5.52 13.54 25.30
N PHE A 239 5.06 12.61 26.13
CA PHE A 239 5.53 12.46 27.50
C PHE A 239 6.74 11.51 27.58
#